data_AF-A0A813EIS9-F1
#
_entry.id   AF-A0A813EIS9-F1
#
_cell.length_a   1.000
_cell.length_b   1.000
_cell.length_c   1.000
_cell.angle_alpha   90.00
_cell.angle_beta   90.00
_cell.angle_gamma   90.00
#
_symmetry.space_group_name_H-M   'P 1'
#
loop_
_entity.id
_entity.type
_entity.pdbx_description
1 polymer ?
#
loop_
_entity_poly.entity_id
_entity_poly.type
_entity_poly.pdbx_seq_one_letter_code
_entity_poly.pdbx_strand_id
1 'polypeptide(L)'
;LFYGSLSTAAISAFKAFPTWVPVTTTQYGLIALLGVGANMLLFCLLRAFKYVEASATCPYRYTEFVLSAIAGFFFFAERPSPTTLLGSCIILPSVVYCAIVETRANK
;
A
#
# COMPACT_ATOMS: atom_id res chain seq x y z
N LEU A 1 0.05 -7.55 14.38
CA LEU A 1 0.94 -8.10 13.34
C LEU A 1 0.71 -9.59 13.16
N PHE A 2 1.14 -10.43 14.09
CA PHE A 2 1.00 -11.89 14.02
C PHE A 2 -0.43 -12.36 13.75
N TYR A 3 -1.43 -11.86 14.49
CA TYR A 3 -2.82 -12.26 14.31
C TYR A 3 -3.44 -11.84 12.96
N GLY A 4 -3.02 -10.69 12.42
CA GLY A 4 -3.51 -10.20 11.12
C GLY A 4 -2.89 -10.97 9.95
N SER A 5 -1.58 -11.24 10.00
CA SER A 5 -0.94 -12.09 9.01
C SER A 5 -1.43 -13.54 9.07
N LEU A 6 -1.73 -14.04 10.29
CA LEU A 6 -2.28 -15.38 10.48
C LEU A 6 -3.70 -15.48 9.89
N SER A 7 -4.54 -14.48 10.10
CA SER A 7 -5.91 -14.48 9.52
C SER A 7 -5.88 -14.38 8.00
N THR A 8 -5.04 -13.50 7.42
CA THR A 8 -4.87 -13.44 5.96
C THR A 8 -4.32 -14.75 5.41
N ALA A 9 -3.31 -15.35 6.05
CA ALA A 9 -2.75 -16.63 5.62
C ALA A 9 -3.81 -17.76 5.66
N ALA A 10 -4.62 -17.83 6.70
CA ALA A 10 -5.69 -18.82 6.83
C ALA A 10 -6.75 -18.67 5.72
N ILE A 11 -7.18 -17.43 5.44
CA ILE A 11 -8.17 -17.13 4.40
C ILE A 11 -7.62 -17.45 3.00
N SER A 12 -6.36 -17.07 2.73
CA SER A 12 -5.70 -17.35 1.45
C SER A 12 -5.42 -18.84 1.24
N ALA A 13 -5.05 -19.57 2.30
CA ALA A 13 -4.80 -21.01 2.24
C ALA A 13 -6.06 -21.80 1.85
N PHE A 14 -7.24 -21.38 2.33
CA PHE A 14 -8.52 -22.00 1.96
C PHE A 14 -8.78 -21.91 0.44
N LYS A 15 -8.50 -20.76 -0.18
CA LYS A 15 -8.64 -20.59 -1.63
C LYS A 15 -7.50 -21.23 -2.45
N ALA A 16 -6.32 -21.40 -1.86
CA ALA A 16 -5.17 -21.98 -2.53
C ALA A 16 -5.25 -23.51 -2.66
N PHE A 17 -6.00 -24.19 -1.79
CA PHE A 17 -6.15 -25.66 -1.79
C PHE A 17 -6.54 -26.27 -3.15
N PRO A 18 -7.55 -25.74 -3.88
CA PRO A 18 -7.95 -26.32 -5.18
C PRO A 18 -7.13 -25.85 -6.39
N THR A 19 -6.26 -24.84 -6.27
CA THR A 19 -5.58 -24.18 -7.42
C THR A 19 -4.08 -24.02 -7.24
N TRP A 20 -3.47 -24.89 -6.43
CA TRP A 20 -2.06 -24.79 -6.09
C TRP A 20 -1.15 -24.86 -7.32
N VAL A 21 -0.41 -23.78 -7.58
CA VAL A 21 0.62 -23.69 -8.62
C VAL A 21 1.99 -23.74 -7.95
N PRO A 22 2.92 -24.61 -8.38
CA PRO A 22 4.26 -24.65 -7.84
C PRO A 22 5.01 -23.34 -8.16
N VAL A 23 5.57 -22.74 -7.11
CA VAL A 23 6.31 -21.47 -7.20
C VAL A 23 7.67 -21.74 -7.84
N THR A 24 8.03 -20.95 -8.85
CA THR A 24 9.34 -21.04 -9.53
C THR A 24 10.45 -20.42 -8.65
N THR A 25 11.71 -20.85 -8.80
CA THR A 25 12.85 -20.35 -8.01
C THR A 25 13.00 -18.82 -8.03
N THR A 26 12.72 -18.19 -9.16
CA THR A 26 12.72 -16.71 -9.31
C THR A 26 11.60 -16.04 -8.50
N GLN A 27 10.42 -16.67 -8.43
CA GLN A 27 9.29 -16.14 -7.66
C GLN A 27 9.55 -16.20 -6.15
N TYR A 28 10.27 -17.21 -5.66
CA TYR A 28 10.69 -17.27 -4.25
C TYR A 28 11.55 -16.06 -3.84
N GLY A 29 12.49 -15.63 -4.71
CA GLY A 29 13.32 -14.46 -4.46
C GLY A 29 12.51 -13.16 -4.40
N LEU A 30 11.56 -13.00 -5.33
CA LEU A 30 10.65 -11.84 -5.35
C LEU A 30 9.74 -11.79 -4.12
N ILE A 31 9.18 -12.93 -3.70
CA ILE A 31 8.33 -13.03 -2.51
C ILE A 31 9.13 -12.69 -1.24
N ALA A 32 10.38 -13.18 -1.14
CA ALA A 32 11.24 -12.86 -0.01
C ALA A 32 11.54 -11.36 0.07
N LEU A 33 11.88 -10.72 -1.05
CA LEU A 33 12.15 -9.29 -1.12
C LEU A 33 10.92 -8.45 -0.75
N LEU A 34 9.74 -8.85 -1.25
CA LEU A 34 8.47 -8.21 -0.93
C LEU A 34 8.15 -8.35 0.57
N GLY A 35 8.39 -9.54 1.14
CA GLY A 35 8.20 -9.80 2.58
C GLY A 35 9.11 -8.93 3.47
N VAL A 36 10.40 -8.82 3.13
CA VAL A 36 11.35 -7.97 3.87
C VAL A 36 10.95 -6.49 3.74
N GLY A 37 10.64 -6.04 2.53
CA GLY A 37 10.22 -4.66 2.27
C GLY A 37 8.94 -4.28 3.03
N ALA A 38 7.93 -5.15 3.01
CA ALA A 38 6.68 -4.94 3.74
C ALA A 38 6.90 -4.87 5.25
N ASN A 39 7.74 -5.74 5.82
CA ASN A 39 8.08 -5.69 7.25
C ASN A 39 8.84 -4.41 7.61
N MET A 40 9.78 -3.98 6.75
CA MET A 40 10.55 -2.75 6.98
C MET A 40 9.67 -1.50 6.92
N LEU A 41 8.76 -1.42 5.94
CA LEU A 41 7.76 -0.35 5.84
C LEU A 41 6.91 -0.29 7.11
N LEU A 42 6.39 -1.44 7.55
CA LEU A 42 5.53 -1.53 8.72
C LEU A 42 6.26 -1.20 10.02
N PHE A 43 7.54 -1.58 10.14
CA PHE A 43 8.38 -1.17 11.26
C PHE A 43 8.58 0.35 11.30
N CYS A 44 8.87 0.97 10.16
CA CYS A 44 8.99 2.42 10.04
C CYS A 44 7.68 3.13 10.44
N LEU A 45 6.54 2.58 10.00
CA LEU A 45 5.21 3.13 10.27
C LEU A 45 4.83 3.02 11.75
N LEU A 46 5.11 1.89 12.40
CA LEU A 46 4.94 1.72 13.84
C LEU A 46 5.85 2.65 14.67
N ARG A 47 7.08 2.89 14.18
CA ARG A 47 7.99 3.89 14.76
C ARG A 47 7.41 5.30 14.62
N ALA A 48 6.86 5.67 13.46
CA ALA A 48 6.28 6.99 13.22
C ALA A 48 5.10 7.28 14.16
N PHE A 49 4.21 6.31 14.36
CA PHE A 49 3.09 6.45 15.32
C PHE A 49 3.52 6.68 16.77
N LYS A 50 4.76 6.36 17.14
CA LYS A 50 5.28 6.63 18.49
C LYS A 50 5.65 8.10 18.68
N TYR A 51 5.94 8.82 17.59
CA TYR A 51 6.41 10.21 17.63
C TYR A 51 5.36 11.23 17.17
N VAL A 52 4.35 10.78 16.40
CA VAL A 52 3.34 11.64 15.78
C VAL A 52 1.95 11.04 16.03
N GLU A 53 0.98 11.89 16.40
CA GLU A 53 -0.41 11.47 16.58
C GLU A 53 -1.01 10.88 15.30
N ALA A 54 -1.85 9.87 15.44
CA ALA A 54 -2.45 9.15 14.31
C ALA A 54 -3.12 10.09 13.27
N SER A 55 -3.68 11.21 13.73
CA SER A 55 -4.31 12.22 12.86
C SER A 55 -3.35 12.87 11.87
N ALA A 56 -2.10 13.14 12.26
CA ALA A 56 -1.10 13.76 11.39
C ALA A 56 -0.46 12.77 10.39
N THR A 57 -0.59 11.46 10.64
CA THR A 57 -0.15 10.42 9.68
C THR A 57 -1.18 10.08 8.61
N CYS A 58 -2.44 10.46 8.82
CA CYS A 58 -3.55 10.24 7.91
C CYS A 58 -3.26 10.77 6.48
N PRO A 59 -2.77 12.01 6.27
CA PRO A 59 -2.41 12.50 4.93
C PRO A 59 -1.33 11.65 4.24
N TYR A 60 -0.37 11.12 5.00
CA TYR A 60 0.70 10.29 4.45
C TYR A 60 0.17 9.00 3.81
N ARG A 61 -0.82 8.36 4.44
CA ARG A 61 -1.46 7.15 3.90
C ARG A 61 -2.20 7.40 2.58
N TYR A 62 -2.81 8.56 2.42
CA TYR A 62 -3.46 8.93 1.16
C TYR A 62 -2.45 9.25 0.05
N THR A 63 -1.32 9.87 0.39
CA THR A 63 -0.24 10.11 -0.58
C THR A 63 0.38 8.79 -1.09
N GLU A 64 0.60 7.82 -0.20
CA GLU A 64 1.11 6.49 -0.54
C GLU A 64 0.19 5.77 -1.55
N PHE A 65 -1.13 5.86 -1.34
CA PHE A 65 -2.11 5.27 -2.25
C PHE A 65 -2.02 5.85 -3.67
N VAL A 66 -1.90 7.18 -3.78
CA VAL A 66 -1.77 7.86 -5.08
C VAL A 66 -0.45 7.52 -5.77
N LEU A 67 0.66 7.55 -5.04
CA LEU A 67 1.97 7.20 -5.60
C LEU A 67 2.01 5.74 -6.06
N SER A 68 1.38 4.83 -5.30
CA SER A 68 1.22 3.42 -5.68
C SER A 68 0.41 3.27 -6.97
N ALA A 69 -0.68 4.02 -7.14
CA ALA A 69 -1.48 4.01 -8.37
C ALA A 69 -0.68 4.51 -9.59
N ILE A 70 0.12 5.57 -9.43
CA ILE A 70 0.99 6.09 -10.50
C ILE A 70 2.09 5.08 -10.83
N ALA A 71 2.74 4.49 -9.81
CA ALA A 71 3.75 3.47 -10.00
C ALA A 71 3.18 2.22 -10.68
N GLY A 72 1.96 1.81 -10.32
CA GLY A 72 1.24 0.71 -10.96
C GLY A 72 1.04 0.93 -12.45
N PHE A 73 0.59 2.13 -12.83
CA PHE A 73 0.44 2.52 -14.24
C PHE A 73 1.76 2.45 -15.01
N PHE A 74 2.86 2.95 -14.44
CA PHE A 74 4.17 2.96 -15.09
C PHE A 74 4.83 1.58 -15.20
N PHE A 75 4.78 0.77 -14.14
CA PHE A 75 5.49 -0.52 -14.09
C PHE A 75 4.71 -1.67 -14.73
N PHE A 76 3.38 -1.68 -14.60
CA PHE A 76 2.55 -2.79 -15.09
C PHE A 76 1.83 -2.45 -16.41
N ALA A 77 1.95 -1.22 -16.92
CA ALA A 77 1.27 -0.73 -18.13
C ALA A 77 -0.23 -1.06 -18.13
N GLU A 78 -0.82 -1.15 -16.93
CA GLU A 78 -2.18 -1.58 -16.71
C GLU A 78 -3.07 -0.46 -17.21
N ARG A 79 -3.74 -0.66 -18.36
CA ARG A 79 -4.55 0.38 -18.98
C ARG A 79 -5.67 0.77 -18.01
N PRO A 80 -5.67 2.00 -17.48
CA PRO A 80 -6.64 2.39 -16.49
C PRO A 80 -8.01 2.37 -17.17
N SER A 81 -8.89 1.53 -16.62
CA SER A 81 -10.31 1.55 -16.95
C SER A 81 -10.85 2.99 -16.78
N PRO A 82 -11.85 3.42 -17.57
CA PRO A 82 -12.49 4.73 -17.38
C PRO A 82 -12.96 4.98 -15.94
N THR A 83 -13.28 3.91 -15.18
CA THR A 83 -13.61 3.99 -13.75
C THR A 83 -12.39 4.36 -12.87
N THR A 84 -11.20 3.84 -13.19
CA THR A 84 -9.94 4.18 -12.52
C THR A 84 -9.54 5.64 -12.81
N LEU A 85 -9.78 6.09 -14.04
CA LEU A 85 -9.50 7.48 -14.43
C LEU A 85 -10.38 8.47 -13.64
N LEU A 86 -11.68 8.21 -13.56
CA LEU A 86 -12.61 8.98 -12.73
C LEU A 86 -12.20 8.97 -11.25
N GLY A 87 -11.83 7.80 -10.71
CA GLY A 87 -11.33 7.68 -9.33
C GLY A 87 -10.07 8.51 -9.09
N SER A 88 -9.10 8.45 -10.01
CA SER A 88 -7.87 9.24 -9.90
C SER A 88 -8.11 10.75 -9.93
N CYS A 89 -9.06 11.22 -10.74
CA CYS A 89 -9.45 12.63 -10.81
C CYS A 89 -10.03 13.16 -9.49
N ILE A 90 -10.64 12.30 -8.66
CA ILE A 90 -11.20 12.68 -7.36
C ILE A 90 -10.12 12.61 -6.27
N ILE A 91 -9.26 11.59 -6.32
CA ILE A 91 -8.27 11.34 -5.27
C ILE A 91 -7.08 12.31 -5.37
N LEU A 92 -6.57 12.57 -6.58
CA LEU A 92 -5.43 13.48 -6.80
C LEU A 92 -5.62 14.88 -6.16
N PRO A 93 -6.73 15.61 -6.40
CA PRO A 93 -6.94 16.92 -5.79
C PRO A 93 -7.13 16.84 -4.28
N SER A 94 -7.72 15.76 -3.76
CA SER A 94 -7.88 15.54 -2.31
C SER A 94 -6.51 15.40 -1.62
N VAL A 95 -5.56 14.74 -2.28
CA VAL A 95 -4.18 14.61 -1.78
C VAL A 95 -3.43 15.94 -1.80
N VAL A 96 -3.54 16.71 -2.89
CA VAL A 96 -2.94 18.05 -2.98
C VAL A 96 -3.52 18.98 -1.91
N TYR A 97 -4.85 18.93 -1.70
CA TYR A 97 -5.52 19.73 -0.68
C TYR A 97 -5.04 19.38 0.73
N CYS A 98 -4.95 18.09 1.09
CA CYS A 98 -4.41 17.65 2.38
C CYS A 98 -2.98 18.15 2.61
N ALA A 99 -2.10 18.05 1.60
CA ALA A 99 -0.71 18.51 1.73
C ALA A 99 -0.61 20.02 2.00
N ILE A 100 -1.49 20.81 1.37
CA ILE A 100 -1.55 22.26 1.58
C ILE A 100 -2.07 22.59 2.99
N VAL A 101 -3.09 21.87 3.47
CA VAL A 101 -3.66 22.06 4.82
C VAL A 101 -2.62 21.75 5.90
N GLU A 102 -1.90 20.64 5.78
CA GLU A 102 -0.85 20.25 6.74
C GLU A 102 0.26 21.32 6.79
N THR A 103 0.67 21.84 5.62
CA THR A 103 1.69 22.90 5.53
C THR A 103 1.22 24.21 6.17
N ARG A 104 -0.09 24.49 6.17
CA ARG A 104 -0.69 25.67 6.80
C ARG A 104 -0.89 25.50 8.30
N ALA A 105 -1.13 24.29 8.78
CA ALA A 105 -1.29 23.98 10.20
C ALA A 105 0.05 24.00 10.97
N ASN A 106 1.17 23.81 10.27
CA ASN A 106 2.53 23.85 10.84
C ASN A 106 3.22 25.23 10.70
N LYS A 107 2.42 26.31 10.54
CA LYS A 107 2.85 27.71 10.66
C LYS A 107 2.18 28.35 11.84
#